data_AF-A0A098M4M2-F1
#
_entry.id   AF-A0A098M4M2-F1
#
_cell.length_a   1.000
_cell.length_b   1.000
_cell.length_c   1.000
_cell.angle_alpha   90.00
_cell.angle_beta   90.00
_cell.angle_gamma   90.00
#
_symmetry.space_group_name_H-M   'P 1'
#
loop_
_entity.id
_entity.type
_entity.pdbx_description
1 polymer ?
#
loop_
_entity_poly.entity_id
_entity_poly.type
_entity_poly.pdbx_seq_one_letter_code
_entity_poly.pdbx_strand_id
1 'polypeptide(L)'
;MKLFIEYILDEIERIGIQNSLRVSLSSKKNEDNYIRGVMQFFDNHFDVHLVIVFSFPEEDPGLNYIFWVLNKEGNDKVVEKDGSEEKVMELVKSAAMKEIKINLSKGAEIRNLFKEIGLCLPPSVVI
;
A
#
# COMPACT_ATOMS: atom_id res chain seq x y z
N MET A 1 7.26 -20.88 7.07
CA MET A 1 7.89 -20.44 5.81
C MET A 1 7.13 -19.22 5.36
N LYS A 2 7.79 -18.06 5.25
CA LYS A 2 7.14 -16.83 4.78
C LYS A 2 6.88 -16.91 3.27
N LEU A 3 5.74 -16.38 2.81
CA LEU A 3 5.47 -16.22 1.38
C LEU A 3 6.37 -15.11 0.81
N PHE A 4 6.72 -15.18 -0.48
CA PHE A 4 7.61 -14.20 -1.09
C PHE A 4 7.07 -12.76 -1.02
N ILE A 5 5.74 -12.59 -1.08
CA ILE A 5 5.09 -11.28 -0.87
C ILE A 5 5.30 -10.74 0.55
N GLU A 6 5.36 -11.59 1.58
CA GLU A 6 5.59 -11.15 2.96
C GLU A 6 6.99 -10.56 3.12
N TYR A 7 7.99 -11.09 2.41
CA TYR A 7 9.33 -10.46 2.38
C TYR A 7 9.31 -9.08 1.71
N ILE A 8 8.49 -8.90 0.67
CA ILE A 8 8.36 -7.60 0.00
C ILE A 8 7.68 -6.60 0.93
N LEU A 9 6.63 -7.02 1.66
CA LEU A 9 5.95 -6.18 2.65
C LEU A 9 6.88 -5.83 3.82
N ASP A 10 7.70 -6.78 4.30
CA ASP A 10 8.73 -6.52 5.33
C ASP A 10 9.74 -5.45 4.86
N GLU A 11 10.18 -5.48 3.60
CA GLU A 11 11.09 -4.45 3.06
C GLU A 11 10.41 -3.08 2.91
N ILE A 12 9.14 -3.05 2.50
CA ILE A 12 8.33 -1.82 2.45
C ILE A 12 8.19 -1.21 3.85
N GLU A 13 7.94 -2.04 4.87
CA GLU A 13 7.90 -1.61 6.26
C GLU A 13 9.24 -1.00 6.69
N ARG A 14 10.38 -1.62 6.37
CA ARG A 14 11.71 -1.08 6.68
C ARG A 14 11.94 0.29 6.05
N ILE A 15 11.48 0.51 4.82
CA ILE A 15 11.57 1.83 4.15
C ILE A 15 10.82 2.90 4.97
N GLY A 16 9.64 2.57 5.52
CA GLY A 16 8.90 3.46 6.42
C GLY A 16 9.63 3.75 7.72
N ILE A 17 10.12 2.71 8.39
CA ILE A 17 10.87 2.82 9.65
C ILE A 17 12.14 3.67 9.48
N GLN A 18 12.85 3.50 8.37
CA GLN A 18 14.04 4.30 8.03
C GLN A 18 13.72 5.79 7.78
N ASN A 19 12.45 6.12 7.54
CA ASN A 19 11.95 7.49 7.41
C ASN A 19 11.27 8.02 8.69
N SER A 20 11.56 7.41 9.84
CA SER A 20 11.00 7.79 11.15
C SER A 20 9.49 7.60 11.26
N LEU A 21 8.91 6.69 10.48
CA LEU A 21 7.48 6.36 10.54
C LEU A 21 7.26 5.01 11.20
N ARG A 22 6.11 4.88 11.85
CA ARG A 22 5.54 3.60 12.27
C ARG A 22 4.72 3.03 11.12
N VAL A 23 4.68 1.71 11.03
CA VAL A 23 3.95 1.00 9.97
C VAL A 23 2.98 0.03 10.61
N SER A 24 1.75 0.01 10.11
CA SER A 24 0.72 -0.97 10.48
C SER A 24 0.24 -1.67 9.22
N LEU A 25 0.33 -2.99 9.21
CA LEU A 25 -0.22 -3.83 8.16
C LEU A 25 -1.53 -4.45 8.64
N SER A 26 -2.63 -4.10 7.99
CA SER A 26 -3.92 -4.75 8.14
C SER A 26 -4.17 -5.63 6.92
N SER A 27 -4.06 -6.95 7.09
CA SER A 27 -4.40 -7.91 6.04
C SER A 27 -5.83 -8.40 6.24
N LYS A 28 -6.70 -8.22 5.24
CA LYS A 28 -8.00 -8.90 5.19
C LYS A 28 -7.89 -10.07 4.20
N LYS A 29 -8.28 -11.26 4.64
CA LYS A 29 -8.62 -12.36 3.72
C LYS A 29 -10.05 -12.14 3.26
N ASN A 30 -10.31 -11.08 2.49
CA ASN A 30 -11.64 -10.91 1.89
C ASN A 30 -11.53 -11.17 0.40
N GLU A 31 -12.18 -12.23 -0.06
CA GLU A 31 -12.16 -12.64 -1.47
C GLU A 31 -13.01 -11.70 -2.34
N ASP A 32 -14.00 -11.03 -1.74
CA ASP A 32 -15.02 -10.26 -2.47
C ASP A 32 -14.53 -8.94 -3.08
N ASN A 33 -13.46 -8.34 -2.53
CA ASN A 33 -12.99 -7.01 -2.94
C ASN A 33 -11.56 -6.99 -3.49
N TYR A 34 -10.93 -8.15 -3.68
CA TYR A 34 -9.55 -8.33 -4.17
C TYR A 34 -8.42 -7.70 -3.33
N ILE A 35 -8.73 -6.77 -2.40
CA ILE A 35 -7.79 -6.18 -1.45
C ILE A 35 -7.22 -7.27 -0.55
N ARG A 36 -5.90 -7.41 -0.55
CA ARG A 36 -5.18 -8.34 0.32
C ARG A 36 -4.71 -7.68 1.60
N GLY A 37 -4.42 -6.40 1.54
CA GLY A 37 -4.07 -5.65 2.73
C GLY A 37 -3.90 -4.18 2.49
N VAL A 38 -3.80 -3.49 3.60
CA VAL A 38 -3.56 -2.05 3.69
C VAL A 38 -2.38 -1.84 4.62
N MET A 39 -1.35 -1.15 4.14
CA MET A 39 -0.23 -0.69 4.96
C MET A 39 -0.39 0.80 5.21
N GLN A 40 -0.38 1.20 6.48
CA GLN A 40 -0.48 2.60 6.90
C GLN A 40 0.83 3.04 7.51
N PHE A 41 1.33 4.19 7.08
CA PHE A 41 2.52 4.84 7.59
C PHE A 41 2.09 6.07 8.39
N PHE A 42 2.47 6.12 9.65
CA PHE A 42 2.03 7.15 10.59
C PHE A 42 3.14 7.55 11.54
N ASP A 43 3.06 8.75 12.10
CA ASP A 43 4.05 9.25 13.04
C ASP A 43 3.69 8.90 14.51
N ASN A 44 4.46 9.44 15.45
CA ASN A 44 4.23 9.23 16.89
C ASN A 44 2.94 9.87 17.42
N HIS A 45 2.30 10.77 16.66
CA HIS A 45 1.01 11.38 16.97
C HIS A 45 -0.17 10.61 16.35
N PHE A 46 0.11 9.49 15.67
CA PHE A 46 -0.88 8.70 14.92
C PHE A 46 -1.48 9.45 13.71
N ASP A 47 -0.81 10.49 13.23
CA ASP A 47 -1.17 11.10 11.94
C ASP A 47 -0.74 10.18 10.80
N VAL A 48 -1.70 9.78 9.96
CA VAL A 48 -1.44 8.94 8.77
C VAL A 48 -0.93 9.82 7.63
N HIS A 49 0.27 9.48 7.13
CA HIS A 49 0.95 10.22 6.07
C HIS A 49 0.86 9.52 4.71
N LEU A 50 0.91 8.19 4.73
CA LEU A 50 0.85 7.37 3.54
C LEU A 50 0.02 6.11 3.81
N VAL A 51 -0.77 5.71 2.83
CA VAL A 51 -1.50 4.43 2.83
C VAL A 51 -1.19 3.69 1.54
N ILE A 52 -0.86 2.41 1.65
CA ILE A 52 -0.64 1.52 0.52
C ILE A 52 -1.70 0.42 0.57
N VAL A 53 -2.60 0.42 -0.41
CA VAL A 53 -3.55 -0.68 -0.63
C VAL A 53 -2.94 -1.61 -1.66
N PHE A 54 -2.89 -2.91 -1.38
CA PHE A 54 -2.37 -3.88 -2.34
C PHE A 54 -3.35 -5.02 -2.62
N SER A 55 -3.42 -5.43 -3.89
CA SER A 55 -4.29 -6.50 -4.38
C SER A 55 -3.60 -7.34 -5.45
N PHE A 56 -4.27 -8.43 -5.83
CA PHE A 56 -4.02 -9.09 -7.11
C PHE A 56 -4.83 -8.37 -8.21
N PRO A 57 -4.34 -8.34 -9.48
CA PRO A 57 -5.17 -7.93 -10.61
C PRO A 57 -6.26 -8.98 -10.87
N GLU A 58 -7.42 -8.53 -11.31
CA GLU A 58 -8.59 -9.39 -11.61
C GLU A 58 -8.32 -10.34 -12.80
N GLU A 59 -7.56 -9.88 -13.80
CA GLU A 59 -7.35 -10.63 -15.05
C GLU A 59 -6.19 -11.65 -15.00
N ASP A 60 -5.14 -11.41 -14.21
CA ASP A 60 -3.96 -12.30 -14.11
C ASP A 60 -3.37 -12.35 -12.69
N PRO A 61 -4.09 -12.95 -11.72
CA PRO A 61 -3.77 -12.89 -10.29
C PRO A 61 -2.53 -13.68 -9.85
N GLY A 62 -1.74 -14.28 -10.75
CA GLY A 62 -0.64 -15.20 -10.39
C GLY A 62 0.47 -14.58 -9.54
N LEU A 63 1.58 -14.19 -10.16
CA LEU A 63 2.66 -13.46 -9.48
C LEU A 63 2.50 -11.94 -9.62
N ASN A 64 1.38 -11.47 -10.14
CA ASN A 64 1.16 -10.05 -10.38
C ASN A 64 0.45 -9.41 -9.18
N TYR A 65 0.89 -8.21 -8.80
CA TYR A 65 0.32 -7.41 -7.73
C TYR A 65 0.16 -5.98 -8.18
N ILE A 66 -0.87 -5.32 -7.66
CA ILE A 66 -1.08 -3.88 -7.82
C ILE A 66 -0.98 -3.24 -6.44
N PHE A 67 -0.22 -2.16 -6.35
CA PHE A 67 -0.09 -1.31 -5.18
C PHE A 67 -0.64 0.07 -5.52
N TRP A 68 -1.67 0.52 -4.81
CA TRP A 68 -2.18 1.88 -4.86
C TRP A 68 -1.64 2.65 -3.66
N VAL A 69 -0.95 3.75 -3.94
CA VAL A 69 -0.40 4.63 -2.93
C VAL A 69 -1.32 5.84 -2.80
N LEU A 70 -1.74 6.11 -1.57
CA LEU A 70 -2.57 7.24 -1.19
C LEU A 70 -1.79 8.11 -0.20
N ASN A 71 -1.86 9.42 -0.39
CA ASN A 71 -1.45 10.38 0.64
C ASN A 71 -2.60 10.60 1.63
N LYS A 72 -2.41 11.49 2.61
CA LYS A 72 -3.45 11.85 3.59
C LYS A 72 -4.78 12.24 2.94
N GLU A 73 -4.77 13.15 1.97
CA GLU A 73 -5.98 13.60 1.27
C GLU A 73 -6.69 12.45 0.53
N GLY A 74 -5.93 11.59 -0.15
CA GLY A 74 -6.46 10.42 -0.83
C GLY A 74 -7.09 9.42 0.14
N ASN A 75 -6.44 9.17 1.28
CA ASN A 75 -6.97 8.32 2.33
C ASN A 75 -8.28 8.89 2.90
N ASP A 76 -8.34 10.18 3.21
CA ASP A 76 -9.52 10.83 3.78
C ASP A 76 -10.73 10.70 2.83
N LYS A 77 -10.52 10.85 1.52
CA LYS A 77 -11.57 10.64 0.49
C LYS A 77 -12.12 9.22 0.46
N VAL A 78 -11.30 8.21 0.78
CA VAL A 78 -11.72 6.80 0.81
C VAL A 78 -12.50 6.52 2.10
N VAL A 79 -12.05 7.03 3.25
CA VAL A 79 -12.67 6.78 4.56
C VAL A 79 -14.00 7.53 4.72
N GLU A 80 -14.12 8.77 4.23
CA GLU A 80 -15.34 9.58 4.37
C GLU A 80 -16.57 9.00 3.65
N LYS A 81 -16.39 8.07 2.72
CA LYS A 81 -17.46 7.47 1.91
C LYS A 81 -17.84 6.04 2.32
N ASP A 82 -17.34 5.54 3.46
CA ASP A 82 -17.47 4.15 3.94
C ASP A 82 -18.88 3.80 4.47
N GLY A 83 -19.92 4.14 3.71
CA GLY A 83 -21.32 3.73 3.96
C GLY A 83 -21.79 2.60 3.04
N SER A 84 -21.03 2.24 2.00
CA SER A 84 -21.37 1.19 1.03
C SER A 84 -20.11 0.43 0.60
N GLU A 85 -19.98 -0.84 0.99
CA GLU A 85 -18.82 -1.70 0.69
C GLU A 85 -18.59 -1.90 -0.83
N GLU A 86 -19.62 -1.70 -1.67
CA GLU A 86 -19.59 -1.99 -3.11
C GLU A 86 -18.69 -1.07 -3.97
N LYS A 87 -18.11 0.01 -3.44
CA LYS A 87 -17.32 0.98 -4.25
C LYS A 87 -15.92 1.32 -3.72
N VAL A 88 -15.44 0.62 -2.68
CA VAL A 88 -14.15 0.95 -2.05
C VAL A 88 -13.00 0.91 -3.05
N MET A 89 -12.97 -0.08 -3.95
CA MET A 89 -11.90 -0.19 -4.96
C MET A 89 -11.93 0.91 -6.03
N GLU A 90 -13.12 1.36 -6.46
CA GLU A 90 -13.23 2.50 -7.38
C GLU A 90 -12.72 3.78 -6.71
N LEU A 91 -13.03 3.96 -5.42
CA LEU A 91 -12.54 5.09 -4.64
C LEU A 91 -11.02 5.03 -4.45
N VAL A 92 -10.45 3.88 -4.10
CA VAL A 92 -9.01 3.70 -3.99
C VAL A 92 -8.32 4.01 -5.32
N LYS A 93 -8.80 3.45 -6.44
CA LYS A 93 -8.24 3.70 -7.78
C LYS A 93 -8.27 5.19 -8.16
N SER A 94 -9.33 5.90 -7.80
CA SER A 94 -9.50 7.33 -8.12
C SER A 94 -8.78 8.28 -7.14
N ALA A 95 -8.57 7.87 -5.89
CA ALA A 95 -7.90 8.66 -4.85
C ALA A 95 -6.39 8.38 -4.78
N ALA A 96 -5.91 7.30 -5.40
CA ALA A 96 -4.50 6.96 -5.43
C ALA A 96 -3.69 8.03 -6.18
N MET A 97 -2.64 8.53 -5.54
CA MET A 97 -1.65 9.36 -6.20
C MET A 97 -0.75 8.55 -7.15
N LYS A 98 -0.66 7.23 -6.91
CA LYS A 98 0.17 6.34 -7.72
C LYS A 98 -0.38 4.92 -7.75
N GLU A 99 -0.33 4.30 -8.91
CA GLU A 99 -0.59 2.87 -9.13
C GLU A 99 0.71 2.21 -9.60
N ILE A 100 1.14 1.14 -8.91
CA ILE A 100 2.37 0.41 -9.22
C ILE A 100 2.01 -1.05 -9.43
N LYS A 101 2.20 -1.53 -10.66
CA LYS A 101 2.03 -2.95 -11.01
C LYS A 101 3.37 -3.64 -10.99
N ILE A 102 3.44 -4.79 -10.36
CA ILE A 102 4.65 -5.63 -10.35
C ILE A 102 4.31 -7.09 -10.58
N ASN A 103 5.27 -7.82 -11.11
CA ASN A 103 5.32 -9.27 -11.12
C ASN A 103 6.44 -9.74 -10.20
N LEU A 104 6.11 -10.57 -9.22
CA LEU A 104 7.05 -11.05 -8.22
C LEU A 104 8.22 -11.87 -8.80
N SER A 105 8.08 -12.43 -10.01
CA SER A 105 9.21 -13.11 -10.68
C SER A 105 10.25 -12.14 -11.25
N LYS A 106 9.93 -10.85 -11.37
CA LYS A 106 10.77 -9.84 -11.99
C LYS A 106 11.42 -8.93 -10.95
N GLY A 107 12.65 -9.26 -10.56
CA GLY A 107 13.38 -8.49 -9.55
C GLY A 107 13.57 -6.99 -9.87
N ALA A 108 13.57 -6.60 -11.15
CA ALA A 108 13.63 -5.18 -11.54
C ALA A 108 12.36 -4.41 -11.13
N GLU A 109 11.18 -5.03 -11.24
CA GLU A 109 9.91 -4.42 -10.87
C GLU A 109 9.79 -4.26 -9.34
N ILE A 110 10.32 -5.24 -8.58
CA ILE A 110 10.40 -5.15 -7.11
C ILE A 110 11.32 -3.99 -6.67
N ARG A 111 12.51 -3.85 -7.26
CA ARG A 111 13.39 -2.71 -6.96
C ARG A 111 12.74 -1.38 -7.31
N ASN A 112 11.97 -1.33 -8.41
CA ASN A 112 11.22 -0.13 -8.78
C ASN A 112 10.13 0.18 -7.75
N LEU A 113 9.38 -0.83 -7.29
CA LEU A 113 8.38 -0.66 -6.22
C LEU A 113 8.97 0.00 -4.98
N PHE A 114 10.11 -0.50 -4.48
CA PHE A 114 10.76 0.06 -3.30
C PHE A 114 11.20 1.51 -3.51
N LYS A 115 11.80 1.81 -4.67
CA LYS A 115 12.20 3.18 -5.02
C LYS A 115 11.00 4.11 -5.04
N GLU A 116 9.90 3.67 -5.66
CA GLU A 116 8.71 4.49 -5.83
C GLU A 116 7.98 4.74 -4.51
N ILE A 117 7.90 3.74 -3.64
CA ILE A 117 7.38 3.92 -2.28
C ILE A 117 8.25 4.92 -1.50
N GLY A 118 9.57 4.79 -1.58
CA GLY A 118 10.49 5.73 -0.92
C GLY A 118 10.32 7.17 -1.38
N LEU A 119 9.99 7.39 -2.67
CA LEU A 119 9.71 8.73 -3.21
C LEU A 119 8.33 9.29 -2.79
N CYS A 120 7.40 8.43 -2.39
CA CYS A 120 6.08 8.82 -1.92
C CYS A 120 6.05 9.12 -0.42
N LEU A 121 7.05 8.67 0.36
CA LEU A 121 7.12 8.99 1.77
C LEU A 121 7.42 10.47 1.98
N PRO A 122 6.84 11.10 3.03
CA PRO A 122 7.22 12.45 3.40
C PRO A 122 8.73 12.49 3.72
N PRO A 123 9.41 13.63 3.49
CA PRO A 123 10.79 13.80 3.93
C PRO A 123 10.88 13.47 5.41
N SER A 124 11.93 12.74 5.80
CA SER A 124 12.08 12.12 7.12
C SER A 124 11.70 13.13 8.21
N VAL A 125 10.65 12.81 8.96
CA VAL A 125 10.22 13.64 10.08
C VAL A 125 11.29 13.47 11.15
N VAL A 126 12.14 14.49 11.32
CA VAL A 126 13.07 14.54 12.45
C VAL A 126 12.21 14.68 13.70
N ILE A 127 12.12 13.58 14.46
CA ILE A 127 11.45 13.52 15.77
C ILE A 127 12.42 14.07 16.82
#